data_AF-A0A668SBR3-F1
#
_entry.id   AF-A0A668SBR3-F1
#
_cell.length_a   1.000
_cell.length_b   1.000
_cell.length_c   1.000
_cell.angle_alpha   90.00
_cell.angle_beta   90.00
_cell.angle_gamma   90.00
#
_symmetry.space_group_name_H-M   'P 1'
#
loop_
_entity.id
_entity.type
_entity.pdbx_description
1 polymer ?
#
loop_
_entity_poly.entity_id
_entity_poly.type
_entity_poly.pdbx_seq_one_letter_code
_entity_poly.pdbx_strand_id
1 'polypeptide(L)'
;MASSIEQMRANVGKLLRGIDRYNPENLATLERYVETQARENAYDLEANLAVLKLYQFNPAYFQTQVTSQILLKALTNLPHTDFTLCKCMIDQTHQEERPIRQILYLGNLLETCHFQMLIFPSNLACCCSLCFSMN
;
A
#
# COMPACT_ATOMS: atom_id res chain seq x y z
N MET A 1 24.07 -14.81 -0.23
CA MET A 1 23.93 -13.47 -0.84
C MET A 1 22.64 -12.90 -0.31
N ALA A 2 22.67 -11.78 0.41
CA ALA A 2 21.43 -11.14 0.86
C ALA A 2 20.66 -10.66 -0.39
N SER A 3 19.39 -10.97 -0.47
CA SER A 3 18.49 -10.49 -1.52
C SER A 3 18.51 -8.96 -1.55
N SER A 4 18.34 -8.34 -2.73
CA SER A 4 18.37 -6.88 -2.86
C SER A 4 17.37 -6.19 -1.92
N ILE A 5 16.24 -6.84 -1.63
CA ILE A 5 15.25 -6.34 -0.66
C ILE A 5 15.70 -6.38 0.79
N GLU A 6 16.53 -7.34 1.23
CA GLU A 6 17.05 -7.37 2.60
C GLU A 6 17.97 -6.19 2.87
N GLN A 7 18.79 -5.79 1.89
CA GLN A 7 19.64 -4.61 1.99
C GLN A 7 18.81 -3.33 2.02
N MET A 8 17.78 -3.23 1.17
CA MET A 8 16.85 -2.09 1.19
C MET A 8 16.09 -2.01 2.50
N ARG A 9 15.63 -3.16 3.05
CA ARG A 9 14.93 -3.24 4.33
C ARG A 9 15.81 -2.74 5.47
N ALA A 10 17.08 -3.13 5.51
CA ALA A 10 18.02 -2.64 6.51
C ALA A 10 18.25 -1.12 6.41
N ASN A 11 18.27 -0.57 5.18
CA ASN A 11 18.38 0.87 4.97
C ASN A 11 17.11 1.61 5.41
N VAL A 12 15.94 1.15 4.96
CA VAL A 12 14.63 1.69 5.34
C VAL A 12 14.45 1.64 6.85
N GLY A 13 14.80 0.54 7.50
CA GLY A 13 14.74 0.42 8.96
C GLY A 13 15.64 1.41 9.72
N LYS A 14 16.68 1.96 9.08
CA LYS A 14 17.46 3.08 9.64
C LYS A 14 16.76 4.42 9.40
N LEU A 15 16.21 4.65 8.21
CA LEU A 15 15.47 5.86 7.86
C LEU A 15 14.20 6.04 8.71
N LEU A 16 13.56 4.94 9.09
CA LEU A 16 12.38 4.94 9.96
C LEU A 16 12.71 5.27 11.42
N ARG A 17 14.00 5.26 11.81
CA ARG A 17 14.45 5.61 13.17
C ARG A 17 14.81 7.10 13.23
N GLY A 18 14.24 7.79 14.21
CA GLY A 18 14.59 9.18 14.52
C GLY A 18 13.80 10.21 13.70
N ILE A 19 14.47 11.30 13.32
CA ILE A 19 13.86 12.45 12.63
C ILE A 19 13.69 12.23 11.11
N ASP A 20 14.50 11.34 10.52
CA ASP A 20 14.51 11.05 9.08
C ASP A 20 13.20 10.47 8.56
N ARG A 21 12.37 9.90 9.45
CA ARG A 21 11.04 9.36 9.12
C ARG A 21 10.06 10.41 8.60
N TYR A 22 10.34 11.70 8.80
CA TYR A 22 9.53 12.82 8.32
C TYR A 22 10.20 13.60 7.20
N ASN A 23 11.41 13.19 6.76
CA ASN A 23 12.08 13.88 5.67
C ASN A 23 11.44 13.47 4.33
N PRO A 24 10.84 14.40 3.56
CA PRO A 24 10.27 14.09 2.25
C PRO A 24 11.32 13.60 1.24
N GLU A 25 12.61 13.89 1.43
CA GLU A 25 13.67 13.35 0.55
C GLU A 25 13.75 11.81 0.61
N ASN A 26 13.38 11.22 1.75
CA ASN A 26 13.36 9.77 1.92
C ASN A 26 12.16 9.11 1.23
N LEU A 27 11.14 9.89 0.85
CA LEU A 27 9.92 9.39 0.23
C LEU A 27 10.23 8.62 -1.06
N ALA A 28 11.09 9.16 -1.94
CA ALA A 28 11.46 8.50 -3.19
C ALA A 28 12.13 7.13 -2.96
N THR A 29 12.91 7.00 -1.89
CA THR A 29 13.52 5.72 -1.50
C THR A 29 12.48 4.74 -0.98
N LEU A 30 11.52 5.21 -0.19
CA LEU A 30 10.42 4.41 0.35
C LEU A 30 9.45 3.96 -0.74
N GLU A 31 9.08 4.83 -1.69
CA GLU A 31 8.24 4.50 -2.84
C GLU A 31 8.87 3.38 -3.68
N ARG A 32 10.18 3.51 -3.98
CA ARG A 32 10.93 2.47 -4.67
C ARG A 32 10.96 1.15 -3.87
N TYR A 33 11.05 1.24 -2.54
CA TYR A 33 10.97 0.06 -1.69
C TYR A 33 9.58 -0.60 -1.74
N VAL A 34 8.48 0.16 -1.81
CA VAL A 34 7.13 -0.37 -2.02
C VAL A 34 7.02 -1.09 -3.37
N GLU A 35 7.60 -0.53 -4.44
CA GLU A 35 7.62 -1.19 -5.74
C GLU A 35 8.42 -2.51 -5.71
N THR A 36 9.61 -2.50 -5.10
CA THR A 36 10.40 -3.74 -4.93
C THR A 36 9.65 -4.76 -4.08
N GLN A 37 8.96 -4.33 -3.02
CA GLN A 37 8.11 -5.20 -2.22
C GLN A 37 6.99 -5.86 -3.06
N ALA A 38 6.40 -5.14 -4.01
CA ALA A 38 5.41 -5.71 -4.93
C ALA A 38 6.03 -6.76 -5.85
N ARG A 39 7.23 -6.49 -6.40
CA ARG A 39 7.93 -7.39 -7.33
C ARG A 39 8.50 -8.64 -6.66
N GLU A 40 9.07 -8.51 -5.47
CA GLU A 40 9.68 -9.62 -4.73
C GLU A 40 8.71 -10.29 -3.74
N ASN A 41 7.41 -9.96 -3.80
CA ASN A 41 6.36 -10.47 -2.91
C ASN A 41 6.72 -10.38 -1.41
N ALA A 42 7.37 -9.28 -1.01
CA ALA A 42 7.72 -9.01 0.37
C ALA A 42 6.75 -8.00 1.00
N TYR A 43 6.63 -7.99 2.32
CA TYR A 43 5.71 -7.10 3.01
C TYR A 43 6.35 -6.48 4.25
N ASP A 44 6.36 -5.15 4.30
CA ASP A 44 6.83 -4.37 5.43
C ASP A 44 5.82 -3.26 5.77
N LEU A 45 5.00 -3.52 6.79
CA LEU A 45 3.92 -2.61 7.21
C LEU A 45 4.48 -1.26 7.68
N GLU A 46 5.60 -1.25 8.41
CA GLU A 46 6.14 -0.03 9.01
C GLU A 46 6.58 0.96 7.91
N ALA A 47 7.25 0.45 6.87
CA ALA A 47 7.61 1.24 5.69
C ALA A 47 6.37 1.78 4.95
N ASN A 48 5.36 0.93 4.76
CA ASN A 48 4.12 1.31 4.07
C ASN A 48 3.37 2.43 4.84
N LEU A 49 3.25 2.31 6.16
CA LEU A 49 2.63 3.32 7.00
C LEU A 49 3.44 4.62 7.00
N ALA A 50 4.77 4.56 6.95
CA ALA A 50 5.61 5.74 6.86
C ALA A 50 5.38 6.53 5.56
N VAL A 51 5.24 5.85 4.42
CA VAL A 51 4.88 6.48 3.13
C VAL A 51 3.54 7.19 3.24
N LEU A 52 2.50 6.50 3.72
CA LEU A 52 1.16 7.11 3.89
C LEU A 52 1.20 8.30 4.84
N LYS A 53 2.00 8.21 5.91
CA LYS A 53 2.17 9.31 6.87
C LYS A 53 2.88 10.51 6.25
N LEU A 54 3.91 10.30 5.43
CA LEU A 54 4.60 11.37 4.70
C LEU A 54 3.66 12.07 3.72
N TYR A 55 2.78 11.32 3.05
CA TYR A 55 1.75 11.89 2.18
C TYR A 55 0.73 12.75 2.93
N GLN A 56 0.32 12.36 4.15
CA GLN A 56 -0.54 13.21 4.99
C GLN A 56 0.13 14.54 5.33
N PHE A 57 1.43 14.52 5.66
CA PHE A 57 2.17 15.74 5.96
C PHE A 57 2.41 16.60 4.71
N ASN A 58 2.60 15.95 3.55
CA ASN A 58 2.95 16.62 2.31
C ASN A 58 2.03 16.16 1.16
N PRO A 59 0.80 16.70 1.07
CA PRO A 59 -0.18 16.29 0.05
C PRO A 59 0.30 16.52 -1.39
N ALA A 60 1.26 17.43 -1.60
CA ALA A 60 1.86 17.68 -2.92
C ALA A 60 2.63 16.48 -3.49
N TYR A 61 3.08 15.57 -2.64
CA TYR A 61 3.79 14.35 -3.06
C TYR A 61 2.88 13.12 -3.11
N PHE A 62 1.58 13.26 -2.82
CA PHE A 62 0.66 12.14 -2.78
C PHE A 62 0.66 11.38 -4.11
N GLN A 63 0.91 10.07 -4.05
CA GLN A 63 1.00 9.22 -5.22
C GLN A 63 -0.02 8.10 -5.19
N THR A 64 -1.06 8.24 -6.00
CA THR A 64 -2.21 7.33 -6.05
C THR A 64 -1.81 5.90 -6.40
N GLN A 65 -0.83 5.71 -7.30
CA GLN A 65 -0.32 4.39 -7.69
C GLN A 65 0.36 3.66 -6.51
N VAL A 66 1.24 4.35 -5.78
CA VAL A 66 1.95 3.78 -4.63
C VAL A 66 0.96 3.46 -3.50
N THR A 67 0.03 4.37 -3.21
CA THR A 67 -1.03 4.14 -2.20
C THR A 67 -1.90 2.94 -2.56
N SER A 68 -2.24 2.78 -3.83
CA SER A 68 -3.01 1.63 -4.34
C SER A 68 -2.26 0.31 -4.14
N GLN A 69 -0.95 0.27 -4.45
CA GLN A 69 -0.11 -0.91 -4.21
C GLN A 69 -0.02 -1.25 -2.71
N ILE A 70 0.15 -0.25 -1.85
CA ILE A 70 0.16 -0.46 -0.39
C ILE A 70 -1.14 -1.09 0.08
N LEU A 71 -2.29 -0.55 -0.35
CA LEU A 71 -3.60 -1.08 0.03
C LEU A 71 -3.82 -2.50 -0.49
N LEU A 72 -3.46 -2.77 -1.75
CA LEU A 72 -3.55 -4.12 -2.32
C LEU A 72 -2.68 -5.11 -1.56
N LYS A 73 -1.45 -4.74 -1.20
CA LYS A 73 -0.56 -5.59 -0.39
C LYS A 73 -1.04 -5.79 1.04
N ALA A 74 -1.74 -4.81 1.62
CA ALA A 74 -2.40 -4.99 2.91
C ALA A 74 -3.57 -5.99 2.80
N LEU A 75 -4.33 -5.95 1.70
CA LEU A 75 -5.41 -6.92 1.43
C LEU A 75 -4.92 -8.35 1.25
N THR A 76 -3.75 -8.55 0.63
CA THR A 76 -3.18 -9.89 0.46
C THR A 76 -2.68 -10.51 1.77
N ASN A 77 -2.55 -9.72 2.86
CA ASN A 77 -2.09 -10.16 4.18
C ASN A 77 -3.21 -10.24 5.23
N LEU A 78 -4.49 -10.34 4.81
CA LEU A 78 -5.60 -10.68 5.70
C LEU A 78 -5.32 -12.00 6.45
N PRO A 79 -5.75 -12.15 7.72
CA PRO A 79 -6.81 -11.42 8.42
C PRO A 79 -6.34 -10.23 9.29
N HIS A 80 -5.11 -9.72 9.09
CA HIS A 80 -4.58 -8.65 9.93
C HIS A 80 -5.29 -7.30 9.73
N THR A 81 -5.38 -6.50 10.81
CA THR A 81 -6.00 -5.15 10.86
C THR A 81 -5.25 -4.08 10.06
N ASP A 82 -4.17 -4.46 9.38
CA ASP A 82 -3.30 -3.59 8.59
C ASP A 82 -4.06 -2.81 7.52
N PHE A 83 -5.05 -3.42 6.88
CA PHE A 83 -5.86 -2.75 5.87
C PHE A 83 -6.62 -1.55 6.45
N THR A 84 -7.23 -1.74 7.61
CA THR A 84 -7.97 -0.68 8.32
C THR A 84 -7.02 0.41 8.83
N LEU A 85 -5.81 0.06 9.25
CA LEU A 85 -4.78 1.05 9.60
C LEU A 85 -4.37 1.89 8.38
N CYS A 86 -4.07 1.26 7.24
CA CYS A 86 -3.72 1.96 6.00
C CYS A 86 -4.86 2.86 5.53
N LYS A 87 -6.12 2.41 5.62
CA LYS A 87 -7.31 3.21 5.30
C LYS A 87 -7.40 4.46 6.17
N CYS A 88 -7.24 4.32 7.50
CA CYS A 88 -7.24 5.46 8.42
C CYS A 88 -6.11 6.45 8.17
N MET A 89 -5.03 6.02 7.52
CA MET A 89 -3.90 6.87 7.15
C MET A 89 -4.07 7.59 5.81
N ILE A 90 -5.19 7.42 5.11
CA ILE A 90 -5.47 8.12 3.85
C ILE A 90 -6.59 9.11 4.10
N ASP A 91 -6.37 10.38 3.74
CA ASP A 91 -7.40 11.41 3.82
C ASP A 91 -8.65 11.05 3.02
N GLN A 92 -9.81 11.44 3.53
CA GLN A 92 -11.11 11.09 2.95
C GLN A 92 -11.25 11.56 1.50
N THR A 93 -10.67 12.72 1.15
CA THR A 93 -10.62 13.23 -0.23
C THR A 93 -9.94 12.24 -1.18
N HIS A 94 -8.80 11.66 -0.77
CA HIS A 94 -8.07 10.70 -1.58
C HIS A 94 -8.72 9.30 -1.56
N GLN A 95 -9.50 8.97 -0.52
CA GLN A 95 -10.26 7.72 -0.46
C GLN A 95 -11.36 7.64 -1.54
N GLU A 96 -11.89 8.78 -1.98
CA GLU A 96 -12.92 8.83 -3.01
C GLU A 96 -12.35 8.74 -4.45
N GLU A 97 -11.03 8.91 -4.60
CA GLU A 97 -10.36 8.83 -5.89
C GLU A 97 -10.31 7.40 -6.45
N ARG A 98 -10.33 7.27 -7.78
CA ARG A 98 -10.09 5.99 -8.45
C ARG A 98 -8.59 5.82 -8.72
N PRO A 99 -8.00 4.64 -8.47
CA PRO A 99 -8.64 3.36 -8.12
C PRO A 99 -8.75 3.07 -6.61
N ILE A 100 -8.29 3.97 -5.72
CA ILE A 100 -8.27 3.77 -4.25
C ILE A 100 -9.65 3.38 -3.73
N ARG A 101 -10.70 4.10 -4.12
CA ARG A 101 -12.09 3.80 -3.73
C ARG A 101 -12.51 2.36 -4.05
N GLN A 102 -12.09 1.83 -5.20
CA GLN A 102 -12.44 0.46 -5.60
C GLN A 102 -11.72 -0.57 -4.74
N ILE A 103 -10.46 -0.31 -4.39
CA ILE A 103 -9.67 -1.16 -3.49
C ILE A 103 -10.25 -1.14 -2.08
N LEU A 104 -10.64 0.04 -1.59
CA LEU A 104 -11.32 0.20 -0.30
C LEU A 104 -12.65 -0.57 -0.27
N TYR A 105 -13.44 -0.47 -1.33
CA TYR A 105 -14.69 -1.23 -1.46
C TYR A 105 -14.43 -2.75 -1.43
N LEU A 106 -13.44 -3.24 -2.17
CA LEU A 106 -13.04 -4.64 -2.17
C LEU A 106 -12.65 -5.13 -0.76
N GLY A 107 -11.89 -4.32 -0.02
CA GLY A 107 -11.51 -4.63 1.36
C GLY A 107 -12.69 -4.73 2.31
N ASN A 108 -13.64 -3.79 2.24
CA ASN A 108 -14.85 -3.87 3.07
C ASN A 108 -15.69 -5.11 2.74
N LEU A 109 -15.76 -5.55 1.48
CA LEU A 109 -16.45 -6.79 1.09
C LEU A 109 -15.78 -8.04 1.68
N LEU A 110 -14.44 -8.04 1.74
CA LEU A 110 -13.66 -9.10 2.39
C LEU A 110 -13.86 -9.09 3.91
N GLU A 111 -13.82 -7.92 4.56
CA GLU A 111 -14.02 -7.78 6.01
C GLU A 111 -15.44 -8.18 6.46
N THR A 112 -16.45 -7.94 5.61
CA THR A 112 -17.85 -8.32 5.88
C THR A 112 -18.19 -9.75 5.47
N CYS A 113 -17.19 -10.56 5.06
CA CYS A 113 -17.34 -11.94 4.60
C CYS A 113 -18.45 -12.15 3.54
N HIS A 114 -18.75 -11.13 2.73
CA HIS A 114 -19.74 -11.20 1.65
C HIS A 114 -19.12 -11.84 0.39
N PHE A 115 -18.69 -13.09 0.50
CA PHE A 115 -18.06 -13.86 -0.59
C PHE A 115 -18.96 -14.03 -1.81
N GLN A 116 -20.28 -13.91 -1.66
CA GLN A 116 -21.24 -13.99 -2.77
C GLN A 116 -21.11 -12.85 -3.79
N MET A 117 -20.65 -11.65 -3.38
CA MET A 117 -20.48 -10.51 -4.30
C MET A 117 -19.08 -10.49 -4.95
N LEU A 118 -18.10 -11.16 -4.34
CA LEU A 118 -16.72 -11.23 -4.84
C LEU A 118 -16.60 -12.09 -6.12
N ILE A 119 -17.56 -13.00 -6.35
CA ILE A 119 -17.58 -13.95 -7.47
C ILE A 119 -18.34 -13.40 -8.70
N PHE A 120 -19.08 -12.29 -8.57
CA PHE A 120 -19.80 -11.72 -9.72
C PHE A 120 -18.84 -10.97 -10.67
N PRO A 121 -18.80 -11.33 -11.97
CA PRO A 121 -17.72 -10.96 -12.91
C PRO A 121 -17.68 -9.47 -13.31
N SER A 122 -18.60 -8.65 -12.83
CA SER A 122 -18.70 -7.23 -13.23
C SER A 122 -17.63 -6.33 -12.62
N ASN A 123 -17.09 -6.67 -11.44
CA ASN A 123 -16.08 -5.85 -10.74
C ASN A 123 -14.64 -6.36 -10.90
N LEU A 124 -14.44 -7.63 -11.27
CA LEU A 124 -13.11 -8.26 -11.33
C LEU A 124 -12.27 -7.80 -12.54
N ALA A 125 -12.94 -7.38 -13.63
CA ALA A 125 -12.26 -6.93 -14.85
C ALA A 125 -11.31 -5.73 -14.62
N CYS A 126 -11.60 -4.88 -13.63
CA CYS A 126 -10.77 -3.72 -13.33
C CYS A 126 -9.58 -4.05 -12.42
N CYS A 127 -9.72 -5.03 -11.52
CA CYS A 127 -8.63 -5.47 -10.64
C CYS A 127 -7.63 -6.39 -11.35
N CYS A 128 -8.06 -7.20 -12.32
CA CYS A 128 -7.14 -8.07 -13.07
C CYS A 128 -6.03 -7.28 -13.76
N SER A 129 -6.29 -6.10 -14.32
CA SER A 129 -5.23 -5.28 -14.95
C SER A 129 -4.17 -4.77 -13.96
N LEU A 130 -4.54 -4.47 -12.70
CA LEU A 130 -3.56 -4.07 -11.68
C LEU A 130 -2.84 -5.27 -11.07
N CYS A 131 -3.53 -6.38 -10.80
CA CYS A 131 -2.91 -7.59 -10.27
C CYS A 131 -1.97 -8.26 -11.29
N PHE A 132 -2.29 -8.24 -12.59
CA PHE A 132 -1.43 -8.80 -13.63
C PHE A 132 -0.17 -7.97 -13.88
N SER A 133 -0.15 -6.70 -13.45
CA SER A 133 1.04 -5.84 -13.51
C SER A 133 1.97 -6.00 -12.29
N MET A 134 1.57 -6.78 -11.27
CA MET A 134 2.32 -7.06 -10.05
C MET A 134 2.88 -8.50 -10.01
N ASN A 135 2.78 -9.27 -11.09
CA ASN A 135 3.33 -10.64 -11.21
C ASN A 135 4.31 -10.72 -12.39
#